data_AF-A0A833LIT0-F1
#
_entry.id   AF-A0A833LIT0-F1
#
_cell.length_a   1.000
_cell.length_b   1.000
_cell.length_c   1.000
_cell.angle_alpha   90.00
_cell.angle_beta   90.00
_cell.angle_gamma   90.00
#
_symmetry.space_group_name_H-M   'P 1'
#
loop_
_entity.id
_entity.type
_entity.pdbx_description
1 polymer ?
#
loop_
_entity_poly.entity_id
_entity_poly.type
_entity_poly.pdbx_seq_one_letter_code
_entity_poly.pdbx_strand_id
1 'polypeptide(L)'
;MKIRISAAVAVLASVAAAALLIPPADAPAPSGRPGVVAPIETVTVAGGRFQYRVPGEFLRNGRVIKGPTVEKQIRRPVEVMKY
;
A
#
# COMPACT_ATOMS: atom_id res chain seq x y z
N MET A 1 41.73 19.69 -44.44
CA MET A 1 40.43 19.35 -43.83
C MET A 1 40.57 18.03 -43.08
N LYS A 2 40.71 18.04 -41.75
CA LYS A 2 40.80 16.83 -40.91
C LYS A 2 39.86 16.97 -39.72
N ILE A 3 38.57 16.73 -40.03
CA ILE A 3 37.62 15.93 -39.25
C ILE A 3 37.55 16.21 -37.73
N ARG A 4 36.55 17.01 -37.32
CA ARG A 4 36.11 17.24 -35.92
C ARG A 4 35.17 16.14 -35.39
N ILE A 5 35.38 14.87 -35.77
CA ILE A 5 34.42 13.77 -35.49
C ILE A 5 34.52 13.26 -34.04
N SER A 6 35.68 13.32 -33.39
CA SER A 6 35.86 12.73 -32.05
C SER A 6 35.03 13.40 -30.95
N ALA A 7 34.76 14.70 -31.05
CA ALA A 7 33.98 15.42 -30.04
C ALA A 7 32.47 15.09 -30.14
N ALA A 8 31.94 14.91 -31.35
CA ALA A 8 30.52 14.63 -31.57
C ALA A 8 30.12 13.22 -31.08
N VAL A 9 31.00 12.23 -31.25
CA VAL A 9 30.76 10.85 -30.79
C VAL A 9 30.78 10.77 -29.26
N ALA A 10 31.68 11.52 -28.61
CA ALA A 10 31.78 11.54 -27.14
C ALA A 10 30.54 12.17 -26.47
N VAL A 11 29.95 13.20 -27.08
CA VAL A 11 28.73 13.86 -26.56
C VAL A 11 27.48 12.99 -26.77
N LEU A 12 27.38 12.27 -27.88
CA LEU A 12 26.26 11.35 -28.11
C LEU A 12 26.29 10.15 -27.16
N ALA A 13 27.48 9.66 -26.82
CA ALA A 13 27.64 8.54 -25.88
C ALA A 13 27.25 8.90 -24.44
N SER A 14 27.52 10.13 -23.98
CA SER A 14 27.18 10.56 -22.62
C SER A 14 25.69 10.84 -22.42
N VAL A 15 24.99 11.33 -23.45
CA VAL A 15 23.53 11.54 -23.39
C VAL A 15 22.77 10.22 -23.39
N ALA A 16 23.23 9.22 -24.16
CA ALA A 16 22.62 7.89 -24.17
C ALA A 16 22.77 7.15 -22.83
N ALA A 17 23.89 7.33 -22.13
CA ALA A 17 24.11 6.73 -20.81
C ALA A 17 23.22 7.35 -19.71
N ALA A 18 22.94 8.66 -19.79
CA ALA A 18 22.09 9.34 -18.82
C ALA A 18 20.61 8.93 -18.93
N ALA A 19 20.12 8.62 -20.13
CA ALA A 19 18.75 8.17 -20.35
C ALA A 19 18.43 6.79 -19.74
N LEU A 20 19.45 5.96 -19.48
CA LEU A 20 19.30 4.64 -18.85
C LEU A 20 19.20 4.72 -17.32
N LEU A 21 19.49 5.87 -16.71
CA LEU A 21 19.48 6.07 -15.26
C LEU A 21 18.20 6.73 -14.75
N ILE A 22 17.26 7.07 -15.64
CA ILE A 22 15.99 7.70 -15.27
C ILE A 22 14.99 6.58 -14.98
N PRO A 23 14.60 6.36 -13.71
CA PRO A 23 13.54 5.40 -13.39
C PRO A 23 12.23 5.87 -14.04
N PRO A 24 11.37 4.93 -14.50
CA PRO A 24 10.06 5.30 -15.03
C PRO A 24 9.24 6.05 -13.97
N ALA A 25 8.41 7.00 -14.38
CA ALA A 25 7.64 7.86 -13.48
C ALA A 25 6.70 7.07 -12.55
N ASP A 26 6.31 5.85 -12.95
CA ASP A 26 5.48 4.92 -12.17
C ASP A 26 6.30 3.85 -11.41
N ALA A 27 7.63 4.03 -11.30
CA ALA A 27 8.45 3.13 -10.50
C ALA A 27 7.98 3.17 -9.03
N PRO A 28 7.65 2.01 -8.42
CA PRO A 28 7.32 1.97 -7.00
C PRO A 28 8.45 2.58 -6.18
N ALA A 29 8.14 3.51 -5.28
CA ALA A 29 9.13 4.03 -4.35
C ALA A 29 9.78 2.85 -3.61
N PRO A 30 11.13 2.80 -3.47
CA PRO A 30 11.82 1.70 -2.81
C PRO A 30 11.53 1.74 -1.31
N SER A 31 10.39 1.19 -0.93
CA SER A 31 9.97 0.95 0.45
C SER A 31 10.47 -0.43 0.84
N GLY A 32 11.76 -0.52 1.20
CA GLY A 32 12.33 -1.71 1.82
C GLY A 32 13.64 -2.20 1.21
N ARG A 33 14.36 -3.02 1.98
CA ARG A 33 15.54 -3.76 1.53
C ARG A 33 15.13 -4.68 0.36
N PRO A 34 15.79 -4.61 -0.80
CA PRO A 34 15.51 -5.54 -1.91
C PRO A 34 15.63 -6.98 -1.41
N GLY A 35 14.55 -7.76 -1.54
CA GLY A 35 14.56 -9.21 -1.32
C GLY A 35 14.03 -9.75 0.01
N VAL A 36 13.47 -8.93 0.91
CA VAL A 36 12.80 -9.46 2.11
C VAL A 36 11.39 -8.87 2.24
N VAL A 37 10.43 -9.52 1.57
CA VAL A 37 9.01 -9.40 1.92
C VAL A 37 8.77 -10.46 2.99
N ALA A 38 8.51 -10.04 4.24
CA ALA A 38 8.07 -10.99 5.25
C ALA A 38 6.76 -11.67 4.74
N PRO A 39 6.60 -12.99 4.89
CA PRO A 39 5.38 -13.65 4.50
C PRO A 39 4.16 -12.98 5.15
N ILE A 40 3.09 -12.75 4.38
CA ILE A 40 1.82 -12.29 4.93
C ILE A 40 1.25 -13.44 5.76
N GLU A 41 1.27 -13.29 7.09
CA GLU A 41 0.61 -14.23 7.99
C GLU A 41 -0.88 -13.90 8.07
N THR A 42 -1.72 -14.93 7.91
CA THR A 42 -3.17 -14.84 8.03
C THR A 42 -3.67 -15.72 9.17
N VAL A 43 -4.85 -15.37 9.68
CA VAL A 43 -5.61 -16.19 10.63
C VAL A 43 -7.02 -16.42 10.11
N THR A 44 -7.56 -17.61 10.38
CA THR A 44 -8.96 -17.92 10.06
C THR A 44 -9.85 -17.54 11.24
N VAL A 45 -10.84 -16.68 10.99
CA VAL A 45 -11.90 -16.35 11.92
C VAL A 45 -13.11 -17.21 11.58
N ALA A 46 -13.56 -18.01 12.56
CA ALA A 46 -14.73 -18.86 12.39
C ALA A 46 -16.00 -18.04 12.10
N GLY A 47 -16.91 -18.60 11.30
CA GLY A 47 -18.25 -18.03 11.13
C GLY A 47 -19.01 -18.03 12.45
N GLY A 48 -19.86 -17.03 12.66
CA GLY A 48 -20.57 -16.87 13.93
C GLY A 48 -21.37 -15.57 14.00
N ARG A 49 -21.90 -15.31 15.19
CA ARG A 49 -22.58 -14.05 15.52
C ARG A 49 -21.77 -13.30 16.56
N PHE A 50 -21.68 -12.00 16.39
CA PHE A 50 -21.05 -11.13 17.37
C PHE A 50 -21.81 -9.81 17.45
N GLN A 51 -21.73 -9.17 18.62
CA GLN A 51 -22.30 -7.86 18.85
C GLN A 51 -21.17 -6.84 18.91
N TYR A 52 -21.36 -5.69 18.27
CA TYR A 52 -20.43 -4.57 18.37
C TYR A 52 -21.15 -3.27 18.69
N ARG A 53 -20.48 -2.40 19.45
CA ARG A 53 -20.96 -1.03 19.69
C ARG A 53 -20.71 -0.22 18.44
N VAL A 54 -21.74 0.47 17.96
CA VAL A 54 -21.57 1.39 16.83
C VAL A 54 -20.61 2.50 17.25
N PRO A 55 -19.55 2.78 16.46
CA PRO A 55 -18.62 3.85 16.78
C PRO A 55 -19.30 5.22 16.64
N GLY A 56 -18.88 6.17 17.48
CA GLY A 56 -19.35 7.55 17.45
C GLY A 56 -19.89 8.04 18.79
N GLU A 57 -20.19 9.33 18.82
CA GLU A 57 -20.89 9.98 19.93
C GLU A 57 -22.40 9.97 19.67
N PHE A 58 -23.18 9.68 20.71
CA PHE A 58 -24.61 9.55 20.58
C PHE A 58 -25.31 10.48 21.56
N LEU A 59 -26.31 11.21 21.05
CA LEU A 59 -27.12 12.14 21.81
C LEU A 59 -28.59 11.68 21.78
N ARG A 60 -29.29 11.81 22.91
CA ARG A 60 -30.75 11.73 22.99
C ARG A 60 -31.26 12.93 23.75
N ASN A 61 -32.07 13.76 23.11
CA ASN A 61 -32.61 15.00 23.68
C ASN A 61 -31.50 15.92 24.23
N GLY A 62 -30.40 16.08 23.48
CA GLY A 62 -29.26 16.92 23.86
C GLY A 62 -28.35 16.35 24.95
N ARG A 63 -28.59 15.12 25.42
CA ARG A 63 -27.75 14.46 26.44
C ARG A 63 -26.94 13.33 25.83
N VAL A 64 -25.67 13.21 26.24
CA VAL A 64 -24.79 12.09 25.85
C VAL A 64 -25.38 10.79 26.37
N ILE A 65 -25.48 9.81 25.48
CA ILE A 65 -25.94 8.46 25.80
C ILE A 65 -24.92 7.42 25.33
N LYS A 66 -25.05 6.22 25.90
CA LYS A 66 -24.30 5.06 25.42
C LYS A 66 -24.75 4.69 24.00
N GLY A 67 -23.78 4.53 23.10
CA GLY A 67 -24.05 4.14 21.72
C GLY A 67 -24.72 2.77 21.60
N PRO A 68 -25.57 2.57 20.57
CA PRO A 68 -26.30 1.33 20.36
C PRO A 68 -25.34 0.16 20.10
N THR A 69 -25.80 -1.04 20.45
CA THR A 69 -25.10 -2.29 20.14
C THR A 69 -25.87 -2.97 19.02
N VAL A 70 -25.17 -3.45 18.00
CA VAL A 70 -25.76 -4.13 16.86
C VAL A 70 -25.16 -5.52 16.72
N GLU A 71 -25.99 -6.49 16.34
CA GLU A 71 -25.56 -7.85 16.04
C GLU A 71 -25.21 -7.98 14.56
N LYS A 72 -24.12 -8.71 14.27
CA LYS A 72 -23.74 -9.13 12.92
C LYS A 72 -23.49 -10.61 12.86
N GLN A 73 -23.74 -11.16 11.67
CA GLN A 73 -23.52 -12.56 11.36
C GLN A 73 -22.51 -12.69 10.24
N ILE A 74 -21.45 -13.45 10.50
CA ILE A 74 -20.51 -13.94 9.48
C ILE A 74 -20.95 -15.37 9.14
N ARG A 75 -21.45 -15.56 7.91
CA ARG A 75 -22.07 -16.83 7.48
C ARG A 75 -21.05 -17.93 7.14
N ARG A 76 -19.82 -17.55 6.83
CA ARG A 76 -18.74 -18.46 6.42
C ARG A 76 -17.44 -17.99 7.08
N PRO A 77 -16.51 -18.90 7.42
CA PRO A 77 -15.20 -18.50 7.92
C PRO A 77 -14.54 -17.49 6.99
N VAL A 78 -13.80 -16.53 7.57
CA VAL A 78 -13.07 -15.50 6.83
C VAL A 78 -11.61 -15.53 7.23
N GLU A 79 -10.75 -15.30 6.26
CA GLU A 79 -9.30 -15.18 6.46
C GLU A 79 -8.93 -13.70 6.54
N VAL A 80 -8.19 -13.33 7.57
CA VAL A 80 -7.75 -11.94 7.81
C VAL A 80 -6.25 -11.89 8.06
N MET A 81 -5.62 -10.77 7.71
CA MET A 81 -4.22 -10.53 8.06
C MET A 81 -4.09 -10.47 9.58
N LYS A 82 -3.03 -11.09 10.11
CA LYS A 82 -2.78 -11.18 11.55
C LYS A 82 -2.36 -9.83 12.18
N TYR A 83 -1.85 -8.90 11.36
CA TYR A 83 -1.25 -7.64 11.78
C TYR A 83 -1.91 -6.45 11.09
#